data_AF-A0A423NCZ4-F1
#
_entry.id   AF-A0A423NCZ4-F1
#
_cell.length_a   1.000
_cell.length_b   1.000
_cell.length_c   1.000
_cell.angle_alpha   90.00
_cell.angle_beta   90.00
_cell.angle_gamma   90.00
#
_symmetry.space_group_name_H-M   'P 1'
#
loop_
_entity.id
_entity.type
_entity.pdbx_description
1 polymer ?
#
loop_
_entity_poly.entity_id
_entity_poly.type
_entity_poly.pdbx_seq_one_letter_code
_entity_poly.pdbx_strand_id
1 'polypeptide(L)' 'MEDIFVVKRCNKIIIHGRRAGDSQHDPAEATGWFRICDTRTGGFIGDGFDAEQDAQRECRRLNAVSSPLPARAPSG' A
#
# COMPACT_ATOMS: atom_id res chain seq x y z
N MET A 1 -10.82 -0.23 18.66
CA MET A 1 -10.23 -1.21 17.74
C MET A 1 -9.14 -0.46 16.99
N GLU A 2 -7.86 -0.86 17.11
CA GLU A 2 -6.81 -0.30 16.26
C GLU A 2 -6.96 -0.81 14.83
N ASP A 3 -6.64 0.05 13.86
CA ASP A 3 -6.64 -0.32 12.46
C ASP A 3 -5.54 -1.36 12.19
N ILE A 4 -5.96 -2.47 11.57
CA ILE A 4 -5.09 -3.58 11.20
C ILE A 4 -4.19 -3.17 10.03
N PHE A 5 -4.73 -2.36 9.13
CA PHE A 5 -4.03 -1.87 7.95
C PHE A 5 -3.86 -0.37 8.02
N VAL A 6 -2.68 0.12 7.64
CA VAL A 6 -2.35 1.54 7.62
C VAL A 6 -1.69 1.93 6.30
N VAL A 7 -2.01 3.11 5.78
CA VAL A 7 -1.32 3.67 4.61
C VAL A 7 0.02 4.24 5.04
N LYS A 8 1.09 3.85 4.33
CA LYS A 8 2.43 4.42 4.50
C LYS A 8 2.93 5.01 3.19
N ARG A 9 3.41 6.25 3.25
CA ARG A 9 4.16 6.86 2.14
C ARG A 9 5.54 6.20 2.05
N CYS A 10 5.87 5.75 0.87
CA CYS A 10 7.10 5.10 0.48
C CYS A 10 7.71 5.86 -0.71
N ASN A 11 9.02 5.72 -0.92
CA ASN A 11 9.68 6.28 -2.10
C ASN A 11 9.52 5.31 -3.27
N LYS A 12 9.00 5.80 -4.41
CA LYS A 12 9.07 5.09 -5.69
C LYS A 12 10.46 5.27 -6.25
N ILE A 13 11.24 4.20 -6.31
CA ILE A 13 12.52 4.20 -7.02
C ILE A 13 12.28 3.53 -8.38
N ILE A 14 12.25 4.33 -9.44
CA ILE A 14 12.10 3.81 -10.80
C ILE A 14 13.49 3.56 -11.38
N ILE A 15 13.84 2.27 -11.51
CA ILE A 15 15.11 1.86 -12.12
C ILE A 15 14.87 1.66 -13.61
N HIS A 16 15.42 2.55 -14.42
CA HIS A 16 15.35 2.46 -15.88
C HIS A 16 16.46 1.53 -16.37
N GLY A 17 16.10 0.46 -17.07
CA GLY A 17 17.08 -0.43 -17.71
C GLY A 17 17.85 0.32 -18.79
N ARG A 18 19.18 0.18 -18.82
CA ARG A 18 20.06 0.83 -19.80
C ARG A 18 20.47 -0.16 -20.89
N ARG A 19 20.51 0.29 -22.14
CA ARG A 19 21.21 -0.42 -23.22
C ARG A 19 22.66 0.03 -23.28
N ALA A 20 23.56 -0.85 -23.74
CA ALA A 20 24.96 -0.50 -23.93
C ALA A 20 25.07 0.67 -24.93
N GLY A 21 25.66 1.78 -24.48
CA GLY A 21 25.81 3.01 -25.27
C GLY A 21 24.92 4.18 -24.85
N ASP A 22 23.88 3.94 -24.02
CA ASP A 22 23.04 5.03 -23.51
C ASP A 22 23.77 5.82 -22.41
N SER A 23 24.05 7.09 -22.70
CA SER A 23 24.67 8.04 -21.76
C SER A 23 23.64 8.92 -21.03
N GLN A 24 22.36 8.77 -21.35
CA GLN A 24 21.29 9.58 -20.79
C GLN A 24 20.98 9.12 -19.36
N HIS A 25 21.28 9.97 -18.39
CA HIS A 25 20.87 9.78 -17.01
C HIS A 25 19.68 10.67 -16.73
N ASP A 26 18.48 10.14 -16.91
CA ASP A 26 17.32 10.78 -16.30
C ASP A 26 17.46 10.61 -14.77
N PRO A 27 17.37 11.71 -14.00
CA PRO A 27 17.43 11.64 -12.55
C PRO A 27 16.28 10.76 -12.05
N ALA A 28 16.54 9.99 -10.99
CA ALA A 28 15.48 9.19 -10.38
C ALA A 28 14.38 10.14 -9.87
N GLU A 29 13.23 10.15 -10.55
CA GLU A 29 12.07 10.89 -10.08
C GLU A 29 11.53 10.20 -8.84
N ALA A 30 11.68 10.87 -7.69
CA ALA A 30 11.08 10.44 -6.44
C ALA A 30 9.58 10.80 -6.46
N THR A 31 8.78 10.01 -7.16
CA THR A 31 7.33 10.09 -7.02
C THR A 31 6.92 9.48 -5.68
N GLY A 32 5.97 10.10 -4.97
CA GLY A 32 5.40 9.50 -3.78
C GLY A 32 4.65 8.22 -4.13
N TRP A 33 4.97 7.10 -3.48
CA TRP A 33 4.23 5.84 -3.57
C TRP A 33 3.50 5.61 -2.24
N PHE A 34 2.24 5.21 -2.26
CA PHE A 34 1.50 4.84 -1.05
C PHE A 34 1.31 3.33 -1.00
N ARG A 35 1.72 2.69 0.11
CA ARG A 35 1.53 1.25 0.31
C ARG A 35 0.72 0.98 1.56
N ILE A 36 -0.02 -0.12 1.55
CA ILE A 36 -0.79 -0.57 2.70
C ILE A 36 0.09 -1.51 3.52
N CYS A 37 0.33 -1.16 4.78
CA CYS A 37 1.09 -1.96 5.74
C CYS A 37 0.12 -2.72 6.65
N ASP A 38 0.30 -4.03 6.77
CA ASP A 38 -0.35 -4.83 7.81
C ASP A 38 0.46 -4.70 9.11
N THR A 39 -0.17 -4.16 10.15
CA THR A 39 0.51 -3.90 11.43
C THR A 39 0.79 -5.18 12.21
N ARG A 40 0.11 -6.29 11.90
CA ARG A 40 0.29 -7.58 12.58
C ARG A 40 1.52 -8.34 12.09
N THR A 41 1.78 -8.27 10.78
CA THR A 41 2.89 -8.98 10.13
C THR A 41 4.08 -8.06 9.84
N GLY A 42 3.88 -6.74 9.84
CA GLY A 42 4.87 -5.78 9.36
C GLY A 42 5.05 -5.81 7.83
N GLY A 43 4.24 -6.60 7.12
CA GLY A 43 4.29 -6.75 5.66
C GLY A 43 3.54 -5.65 4.92
N PHE A 44 3.75 -5.60 3.60
CA PHE A 44 3.01 -4.73 2.68
C PHE A 44 2.04 -5.54 1.83
N ILE A 45 0.89 -4.96 1.52
CA ILE A 45 -0.16 -5.58 0.71
C ILE A 45 -0.17 -4.95 -0.68
N GLY A 46 -0.12 -5.81 -1.70
CA GLY A 46 -0.19 -5.45 -3.11
C GLY A 46 1.02 -4.65 -3.59
N ASP A 47 0.89 -4.10 -4.81
CA ASP A 47 1.96 -3.36 -5.47
C ASP A 47 2.00 -1.88 -5.04
N GLY A 48 0.95 -1.41 -4.35
CA GLY A 48 0.79 -0.03 -3.88
C GLY A 48 0.16 0.91 -4.92
N PHE A 49 0.07 2.19 -4.56
CA PHE A 49 -0.73 3.20 -5.25
C PHE A 49 0.09 4.45 -5.55
N ASP A 50 -0.15 5.07 -6.70
CA ASP A 50 0.41 6.39 -7.03
C ASP A 50 -0.32 7.53 -6.29
N ALA A 51 -1.64 7.39 -6.04
CA ALA A 51 -2.45 8.38 -5.34
C ALA A 51 -2.77 7.98 -3.89
N GLU A 52 -2.61 8.92 -2.95
CA GLU A 52 -2.89 8.68 -1.53
C GLU A 52 -4.37 8.32 -1.29
N GLN A 53 -5.28 9.01 -1.99
CA GLN A 53 -6.71 8.79 -1.80
C GLN A 53 -7.12 7.37 -2.18
N ASP A 54 -6.44 6.76 -3.15
CA ASP A 54 -6.72 5.40 -3.61
C ASP A 54 -6.25 4.38 -2.56
N ALA A 55 -5.04 4.57 -2.03
CA ALA A 55 -4.52 3.79 -0.92
C ALA A 55 -5.41 3.89 0.31
N GLN A 56 -5.91 5.08 0.65
CA GLN A 56 -6.81 5.29 1.78
C GLN A 56 -8.18 4.64 1.58
N ARG A 57 -8.73 4.65 0.35
CA ARG A 57 -10.00 3.94 0.05
C ARG A 57 -9.83 2.44 0.24
N GLU A 58 -8.76 1.87 -0.28
CA GLU A 58 -8.50 0.44 -0.14
C GLU A 58 -8.17 0.05 1.30
N CYS A 59 -7.37 0.84 2.01
CA CYS A 59 -7.06 0.63 3.42
C CYS A 59 -8.34 0.59 4.28
N ARG A 60 -9.27 1.52 4.06
CA ARG A 60 -10.56 1.53 4.75
C ARG A 60 -11.40 0.29 4.42
N ARG A 61 -11.41 -0.14 3.15
CA ARG A 61 -12.12 -1.36 2.73
C ARG A 61 -11.55 -2.59 3.46
N LEU A 62 -10.22 -2.72 3.53
CA LEU A 62 -9.55 -3.82 4.21
C LEU A 62 -9.81 -3.84 5.72
N ASN A 63 -9.75 -2.67 6.38
CA ASN A 63 -10.10 -2.56 7.80
C ASN A 63 -11.57 -2.88 8.06
N ALA A 64 -12.49 -2.46 7.20
CA ALA A 64 -13.92 -2.74 7.35
C ALA A 64 -14.23 -4.25 7.27
N VAL A 65 -13.62 -4.97 6.34
CA VAL A 65 -13.83 -6.43 6.18
C VAL A 65 -13.08 -7.27 7.21
N SER A 66 -11.98 -6.75 7.75
CA SER A 66 -11.15 -7.44 8.75
C SER A 66 -11.50 -7.08 10.18
N SER A 67 -12.30 -6.03 10.37
CA SER A 67 -12.92 -5.75 11.66
C SER A 67 -13.81 -6.94 12.03
N PRO A 68 -13.70 -7.48 13.25
CA PRO A 68 -14.59 -8.52 13.72
C PRO A 68 -16.00 -7.94 13.73
N LEU A 69 -16.78 -8.29 12.71
CA LEU A 69 -18.23 -8.27 12.84
C LEU A 69 -18.54 -9.11 14.08
N PRO A 70 -19.39 -8.65 15.02
CA PRO A 70 -19.85 -9.53 16.08
C PRO A 70 -20.43 -10.77 15.39
N ALA A 71 -19.85 -11.93 15.69
CA ALA A 71 -20.30 -13.20 15.15
C ALA A 71 -21.81 -13.24 15.32
N ARG A 72 -22.54 -13.36 14.20
CA ARG A 72 -24.00 -13.46 14.19
C ARG A 72 -24.42 -14.42 15.30
N ALA A 73 -25.10 -13.89 16.31
CA ALA A 73 -25.51 -14.66 17.47
C ALA A 73 -26.30 -15.89 16.97
N PRO A 74 -26.02 -17.10 17.49
CA PRO A 74 -26.84 -18.25 17.15
C PRO A 74 -28.26 -17.95 17.61
N SER A 75 -29.18 -17.92 16.65
CA SER A 75 -30.61 -17.89 16.91
C SER A 75 -30.97 -19.25 17.50
N GLY A 76 -30.98 -19.34 18.83
CA GLY A 76 -31.55 -20.44 19.59
C GLY A 76 -33.00 -20.15 19.95
#